data_AF-A0A927YRC4-F1
#
_entry.id   AF-A0A927YRC4-F1
#
_cell.length_a   1.000
_cell.length_b   1.000
_cell.length_c   1.000
_cell.angle_alpha   90.00
_cell.angle_beta   90.00
_cell.angle_gamma   90.00
#
_symmetry.space_group_name_H-M   'P 1'
#
loop_
_entity.id
_entity.type
_entity.pdbx_description
1 polymer ?
#
loop_
_entity_poly.entity_id
_entity_poly.type
_entity_poly.pdbx_seq_one_letter_code
_entity_poly.pdbx_strand_id
1 'polypeptide(L)'
;MKKSINFKTILGVIILVIVSVMVVFLGYRVIITSIEVPGKLSSISAAAVNLNHSQTTMKQVKKVDYNTMKYGYMDGLLIAQMDEIDKVYEHEQMEEIRAVNDLTAMSDRTADKIAYEKLKAEREEKARQAKIAAAQAEAAKRAQAQQQAIDNSAFVDTGSGDTAARGGRKGVPVYADSHGESLGKFVVTAYCTCKICCGIYSGHNRTASGTVPTSNRTIAVDTDVIPFGTRVVINGQVYVAEDRGSAIVGKRIDMFFMTHAEATRWGKKTVEVFLAD
;
A
#
# COMPACT_ATOMS: atom_id res chain seq x y z
N MET A 1 45.26 28.26 25.12
CA MET A 1 46.23 27.19 24.77
C MET A 1 45.70 26.42 23.58
N LYS A 2 46.18 26.69 22.36
CA LYS A 2 45.81 25.91 21.15
C LYS A 2 46.55 24.57 21.22
N LYS A 3 45.83 23.50 21.55
CA LYS A 3 46.37 22.13 21.51
C LYS A 3 46.62 21.81 20.03
N SER A 4 47.87 21.86 19.59
CA SER A 4 48.24 21.50 18.21
C SER A 4 47.93 20.02 18.02
N ILE A 5 46.86 19.73 17.27
CA ILE A 5 46.51 18.36 16.92
C ILE A 5 47.61 17.87 15.98
N ASN A 6 48.35 16.85 16.42
CA ASN A 6 49.49 16.35 15.70
C ASN A 6 49.00 15.75 14.37
N PHE A 7 49.54 16.22 13.26
CA PHE A 7 49.12 15.84 11.90
C PHE A 7 49.16 14.31 11.69
N LYS A 8 50.09 13.63 12.36
CA LYS A 8 50.20 12.17 12.36
C LYS A 8 48.96 11.48 12.95
N THR A 9 48.32 12.08 13.96
CA THR A 9 47.11 11.54 14.60
C THR A 9 45.89 11.70 13.71
N ILE A 10 45.77 12.82 12.99
CA ILE A 10 44.67 13.05 12.03
C ILE A 10 44.82 12.10 10.83
N LEU A 11 46.05 11.96 10.32
CA LEU A 11 46.33 11.06 9.20
C LEU A 11 46.05 9.59 9.57
N GLY A 12 46.38 9.17 10.80
CA GLY A 12 46.07 7.83 11.29
C GLY A 12 44.57 7.53 11.37
N VAL A 13 43.76 8.49 11.86
CA VAL A 13 42.31 8.33 11.94
C VAL A 13 41.67 8.29 10.55
N ILE A 14 42.15 9.11 9.60
CA ILE A 14 41.64 9.11 8.22
C ILE A 14 41.97 7.78 7.52
N ILE A 15 43.18 7.24 7.68
CA ILE A 15 43.55 5.93 7.10
C ILE A 15 42.66 4.83 7.70
N LEU A 16 42.39 4.86 9.00
CA LEU A 16 41.56 3.84 9.66
C LEU A 16 40.09 3.88 9.19
N VAL A 17 39.56 5.07 8.93
CA VAL A 17 38.21 5.26 8.35
C VAL A 17 38.16 4.84 6.89
N ILE A 18 39.21 5.10 6.10
CA ILE A 18 39.26 4.67 4.69
C ILE A 18 39.40 3.15 4.60
N VAL A 19 40.21 2.52 5.46
CA VAL A 19 40.36 1.06 5.51
C VAL A 19 39.06 0.38 5.92
N SER A 20 38.32 0.91 6.91
CA SER A 20 37.04 0.34 7.33
C SER A 20 35.95 0.49 6.27
N VAL A 21 35.91 1.62 5.55
CA VAL A 21 34.98 1.82 4.43
C VAL A 21 35.35 0.94 3.23
N MET A 22 36.64 0.74 2.94
CA MET A 22 37.11 -0.18 1.89
C MET A 22 36.78 -1.64 2.21
N VAL A 23 36.85 -2.07 3.48
CA VAL A 23 36.46 -3.44 3.90
C VAL A 23 34.96 -3.70 3.69
N VAL A 24 34.11 -2.67 3.86
CA VAL A 24 32.66 -2.76 3.63
C VAL A 24 32.31 -2.72 2.13
N PHE A 25 33.03 -1.93 1.33
CA PHE A 25 32.72 -1.74 -0.10
C PHE A 25 33.38 -2.75 -1.05
N LEU A 26 34.57 -3.26 -0.74
CA LEU A 26 35.32 -4.16 -1.63
C LEU A 26 35.26 -5.64 -1.23
N GLY A 27 34.46 -5.98 -0.21
CA GLY A 27 34.08 -7.34 0.14
C GLY A 27 35.24 -8.33 0.06
N TYR A 28 36.05 -8.43 1.12
CA TYR A 28 37.09 -9.45 1.20
C TYR A 28 36.48 -10.84 0.98
N ARG A 29 36.60 -11.34 -0.26
CA ARG A 29 36.69 -12.78 -0.49
C ARG A 29 38.06 -13.19 0.04
N VAL A 30 38.06 -13.73 1.24
CA VAL A 30 39.16 -14.55 1.72
C VAL A 30 39.29 -15.70 0.72
N ILE A 31 40.21 -15.56 -0.24
CA ILE A 31 40.69 -16.65 -1.08
C ILE A 31 41.65 -17.43 -0.20
N ILE A 32 41.15 -18.48 0.47
CA ILE A 32 42.03 -19.50 1.02
C ILE A 32 42.52 -20.32 -0.18
N THR A 33 43.80 -20.17 -0.49
CA THR A 33 44.53 -21.07 -1.39
C THR A 33 44.43 -22.49 -0.83
N SER A 34 43.97 -23.39 -1.69
CA SER A 34 43.63 -24.78 -1.42
C SER A 34 44.73 -25.54 -0.67
N ILE A 35 44.41 -26.00 0.53
CA ILE A 35 44.92 -27.26 1.10
C ILE A 35 43.67 -28.03 1.56
N GLU A 36 43.70 -29.34 1.37
CA GLU A 36 42.62 -30.32 1.24
C GLU A 36 41.39 -30.24 2.19
N VAL A 37 40.28 -30.72 1.63
CA VAL A 37 38.88 -30.75 2.10
C VAL A 37 38.69 -31.59 3.40
N PRO A 38 37.59 -31.41 4.18
CA PRO A 38 36.26 -31.81 3.73
C PRO A 38 35.09 -30.91 4.16
N GLY A 39 34.23 -30.52 3.21
CA GLY A 39 32.93 -29.93 3.58
C GLY A 39 32.15 -29.17 2.51
N LYS A 40 31.42 -29.92 1.68
CA LYS A 40 30.04 -29.67 1.20
C LYS A 40 29.75 -28.53 0.18
N LEU A 41 29.70 -28.99 -1.07
CA LEU A 41 28.84 -28.67 -2.23
C LEU A 41 27.92 -27.44 -2.21
N SER A 42 28.11 -26.59 -3.23
CA SER A 42 27.02 -25.92 -3.96
C SER A 42 26.76 -26.65 -5.27
N SER A 43 25.50 -27.04 -5.53
CA SER A 43 24.80 -26.87 -6.82
C SER A 43 23.50 -27.67 -6.84
N ILE A 44 22.51 -27.02 -7.43
CA ILE A 44 21.14 -27.47 -7.62
C ILE A 44 21.15 -28.56 -8.70
N SER A 45 20.93 -29.81 -8.32
CA SER A 45 20.28 -30.86 -9.15
C SER A 45 19.95 -32.17 -8.42
N ALA A 46 20.36 -32.37 -7.17
CA ALA A 46 20.19 -33.67 -6.48
C ALA A 46 18.96 -33.76 -5.53
N ALA A 47 17.93 -32.92 -5.70
CA ALA A 47 16.70 -33.02 -4.90
C ALA A 47 15.85 -34.26 -5.22
N ALA A 48 16.18 -35.05 -6.24
CA ALA A 48 15.40 -36.22 -6.66
C ALA A 48 16.11 -37.59 -6.49
N VAL A 49 17.39 -37.65 -6.07
CA VAL A 49 18.13 -38.93 -6.00
C VAL A 49 18.45 -39.39 -4.57
N ASN A 50 18.32 -38.53 -3.56
CA ASN A 50 18.64 -38.91 -2.17
C ASN A 50 17.44 -39.27 -1.27
N LEU A 51 16.24 -39.40 -1.85
CA LEU A 51 15.07 -39.91 -1.12
C LEU A 51 15.00 -41.46 -1.10
N ASN A 52 15.69 -42.13 -2.04
CA ASN A 52 15.61 -43.59 -2.20
C ASN A 52 16.73 -44.39 -1.51
N HIS A 53 17.77 -43.76 -0.97
CA HIS A 53 18.86 -44.48 -0.28
C HIS A 53 18.64 -44.60 1.25
N SER A 54 17.84 -43.71 1.86
CA SER A 54 17.53 -43.74 3.29
C SER A 54 16.55 -44.86 3.69
N GLN A 55 15.79 -45.42 2.75
CA GLN A 55 14.75 -46.41 3.07
C GLN A 55 15.27 -47.86 3.09
N THR A 56 16.42 -48.14 2.49
CA THR A 56 16.90 -49.53 2.33
C THR A 56 17.82 -50.00 3.47
N THR A 57 18.51 -49.10 4.17
CA THR A 57 19.48 -49.43 5.24
C THR A 57 18.92 -49.41 6.67
N MET A 58 17.72 -48.86 6.88
CA MET A 58 17.05 -48.82 8.20
C MET A 58 16.36 -50.13 8.59
N LYS A 59 16.62 -51.26 7.89
CA LYS A 59 15.96 -52.54 8.17
C LYS A 59 16.77 -53.56 8.99
N GLN A 60 17.99 -53.24 9.44
CA GLN A 60 18.76 -54.17 10.30
C GLN A 60 19.59 -53.50 11.39
N VAL A 61 18.95 -52.81 12.34
CA VAL A 61 19.59 -52.53 13.64
C VAL A 61 18.67 -53.06 14.74
N LYS A 62 19.13 -54.13 15.42
CA LYS A 62 18.46 -54.70 16.59
C LYS A 62 18.39 -53.63 17.70
N LYS A 63 17.21 -53.43 18.29
CA LYS A 63 17.05 -52.64 19.51
C LYS A 63 17.90 -53.28 20.62
N VAL A 64 18.96 -52.60 21.03
CA VAL A 64 19.66 -52.89 22.29
C VAL A 64 19.02 -51.99 23.35
N ASP A 65 18.46 -52.61 24.39
CA ASP A 65 17.77 -51.94 25.48
C ASP A 65 18.78 -51.15 26.33
N TYR A 66 18.62 -49.82 26.40
CA TYR A 66 19.54 -48.89 27.06
C TYR A 66 19.51 -49.03 28.60
N ASN A 67 18.54 -49.76 29.17
CA ASN A 67 18.38 -49.92 30.61
C ASN A 67 19.39 -50.87 31.26
N THR A 68 20.02 -51.80 30.52
CA THR A 68 20.83 -52.86 31.14
C THR A 68 22.29 -52.45 31.42
N MET A 69 22.82 -51.38 30.81
CA MET A 69 24.24 -51.00 30.96
C MET A 69 24.50 -49.76 31.84
N LYS A 70 23.49 -48.96 32.22
CA LYS A 70 23.71 -47.71 32.99
C LYS A 70 23.64 -47.88 34.52
N TYR A 71 22.96 -48.92 35.04
CA TYR A 71 22.69 -49.09 36.49
C TYR A 71 23.09 -50.47 37.05
N GLY A 72 24.23 -51.02 36.63
CA GLY A 72 24.62 -52.40 36.97
C GLY A 72 25.09 -52.65 38.41
N TYR A 73 25.45 -51.64 39.20
CA TYR A 73 25.89 -51.82 40.59
C TYR A 73 25.88 -50.48 41.35
N MET A 74 24.71 -49.96 41.70
CA MET A 74 24.59 -48.80 42.57
C MET A 74 23.53 -49.09 43.64
N ASP A 75 23.90 -48.90 44.90
CA ASP A 75 23.02 -49.07 46.06
C ASP A 75 21.76 -48.20 45.91
N GLY A 76 20.61 -48.70 46.38
CA GLY A 76 19.29 -48.08 46.14
C GLY A 76 19.20 -46.63 46.59
N LEU A 77 20.03 -46.24 47.58
CA LEU A 77 20.16 -44.86 48.04
C LEU A 77 20.84 -43.93 47.02
N LEU A 78 21.90 -44.41 46.34
CA LEU A 78 22.64 -43.60 45.35
C LEU A 78 21.85 -43.41 44.06
N ILE A 79 21.06 -44.42 43.65
CA ILE A 79 20.17 -44.31 42.49
C ILE A 79 19.09 -43.26 42.76
N ALA A 80 18.49 -43.27 43.96
CA ALA A 80 17.50 -42.27 44.35
C ALA A 80 18.09 -40.84 44.41
N GLN A 81 19.31 -40.70 44.94
CA GLN A 81 20.00 -39.41 45.00
C GLN A 81 20.44 -38.89 43.63
N MET A 82 20.84 -39.78 42.71
CA MET A 82 21.14 -39.42 41.31
C MET A 82 19.88 -39.03 40.53
N ASP A 83 18.75 -39.72 40.73
CA ASP A 83 17.46 -39.39 40.11
C ASP A 83 16.91 -38.04 40.60
N GLU A 84 17.18 -37.68 41.86
CA GLU A 84 16.83 -36.37 42.41
C GLU A 84 17.73 -35.25 41.86
N ILE A 85 19.02 -35.50 41.66
CA ILE A 85 19.95 -34.57 40.99
C ILE A 85 19.60 -34.40 39.51
N ASP A 86 19.25 -35.46 38.79
CA ASP A 86 18.82 -35.39 37.39
C ASP A 86 17.52 -34.57 37.25
N LYS A 87 16.57 -34.72 38.18
CA LYS A 87 15.35 -33.88 38.21
C LYS A 87 15.63 -32.41 38.47
N VAL A 88 16.56 -32.09 39.36
CA VAL A 88 16.98 -30.70 39.61
C VAL A 88 17.67 -30.12 38.37
N TYR A 89 18.55 -30.90 37.73
CA TYR A 89 19.26 -30.47 36.53
C TYR A 89 18.32 -30.25 35.35
N GLU A 90 17.38 -31.16 35.11
CA GLU A 90 16.35 -31.00 34.08
C GLU A 90 15.41 -29.82 34.38
N HIS A 91 15.08 -29.58 35.66
CA HIS A 91 14.27 -28.44 36.07
C HIS A 91 14.99 -27.10 35.83
N GLU A 92 16.26 -26.99 36.22
CA GLU A 92 17.06 -25.77 36.00
C GLU A 92 17.27 -25.47 34.51
N GLN A 93 17.58 -26.49 33.69
CA GLN A 93 17.70 -26.32 32.25
C GLN A 93 16.36 -25.93 31.60
N MET A 94 15.24 -26.51 32.07
CA MET A 94 13.92 -26.17 31.55
C MET A 94 13.46 -24.77 31.96
N GLU A 95 13.81 -24.29 33.15
CA GLU A 95 13.55 -22.92 33.58
C GLU A 95 14.38 -21.90 32.77
N GLU A 96 15.64 -22.22 32.47
CA GLU A 96 16.48 -21.38 31.60
C GLU A 96 15.92 -21.33 30.17
N ILE A 97 15.49 -22.46 29.61
CA ILE A 97 14.83 -22.52 28.29
C ILE A 97 13.51 -21.72 28.29
N ARG A 98 12.71 -21.81 29.36
CA ARG A 98 11.48 -21.00 29.51
C ARG A 98 11.79 -19.51 29.53
N ALA A 99 12.79 -19.09 30.32
CA ALA A 99 13.19 -17.70 30.41
C ALA A 99 13.71 -17.14 29.07
N VAL A 100 14.48 -17.93 28.32
CA VAL A 100 14.98 -17.55 26.98
C VAL A 100 13.84 -17.44 25.96
N ASN A 101 12.88 -18.37 25.98
CA ASN A 101 11.70 -18.31 25.10
C ASN A 101 10.81 -17.11 25.40
N ASP A 102 10.59 -16.80 26.68
CA ASP A 102 9.82 -15.64 27.11
C ASP A 102 10.52 -14.32 26.73
N LEU A 103 11.85 -14.24 26.89
CA LEU A 103 12.64 -13.09 26.48
C LEU A 103 12.61 -12.89 24.95
N THR A 104 12.71 -13.98 24.20
CA THR A 104 12.60 -13.97 22.73
C THR A 104 11.22 -13.45 22.30
N ALA A 105 10.14 -13.97 22.90
CA ALA A 105 8.79 -13.52 22.64
C ALA A 105 8.53 -12.06 23.05
N MET A 106 9.21 -11.55 24.08
CA MET A 106 9.17 -10.12 24.44
C MET A 106 9.97 -9.25 23.46
N SER A 107 11.10 -9.76 22.96
CA SER A 107 11.93 -9.07 21.96
C SER A 107 11.23 -8.96 20.60
N ASP A 108 10.53 -10.01 20.16
CA ASP A 108 9.73 -10.02 18.94
C ASP A 108 8.56 -9.04 19.04
N ARG A 109 7.86 -9.04 20.18
CA ARG A 109 6.79 -8.06 20.46
C ARG A 109 7.29 -6.61 20.45
N THR A 110 8.52 -6.38 20.89
CA THR A 110 9.16 -5.07 20.87
C THR A 110 9.59 -4.67 19.46
N ALA A 111 10.13 -5.62 18.68
CA ALA A 111 10.47 -5.41 17.27
C ALA A 111 9.22 -5.09 16.43
N ASP A 112 8.11 -5.79 16.66
CA ASP A 112 6.82 -5.54 16.00
C ASP A 112 6.27 -4.16 16.34
N LYS A 113 6.36 -3.75 17.61
CA LYS A 113 5.93 -2.42 18.05
C LYS A 113 6.77 -1.32 17.40
N ILE A 114 8.09 -1.49 17.35
CA ILE A 114 9.00 -0.55 16.68
C ILE A 114 8.73 -0.49 15.17
N ALA A 115 8.49 -1.63 14.53
CA ALA A 115 8.17 -1.69 13.11
C ALA A 115 6.83 -1.00 12.81
N TYR A 116 5.82 -1.22 13.65
CA TYR A 116 4.52 -0.55 13.56
C TYR A 116 4.64 0.97 13.73
N GLU A 117 5.40 1.43 14.74
CA GLU A 117 5.61 2.86 14.99
C GLU A 117 6.39 3.53 13.84
N LYS A 118 7.41 2.86 13.28
CA LYS A 118 8.13 3.34 12.08
C LYS A 118 7.21 3.45 10.87
N LEU A 119 6.43 2.41 10.58
CA LEU A 119 5.47 2.38 9.48
C LEU A 119 4.40 3.47 9.64
N LYS A 120 3.95 3.70 10.88
CA LYS A 120 3.00 4.77 11.20
C LYS A 120 3.62 6.15 10.96
N ALA A 121 4.85 6.39 11.42
CA ALA A 121 5.56 7.64 11.20
C ALA A 121 5.84 7.90 9.70
N GLU A 122 6.24 6.88 8.95
CA GLU A 122 6.44 6.97 7.49
C GLU A 122 5.13 7.29 6.75
N ARG A 123 4.01 6.71 7.18
CA ARG A 123 2.67 7.01 6.62
C ARG A 123 2.24 8.44 6.95
N GLU A 124 2.50 8.91 8.16
CA GLU A 124 2.20 10.28 8.58
C GLU A 124 3.05 11.31 7.82
N GLU A 125 4.35 11.03 7.62
CA GLU A 125 5.24 11.89 6.83
C GLU A 125 4.86 11.87 5.35
N LYS A 126 4.56 10.71 4.78
CA LYS A 126 4.04 10.61 3.41
C LYS A 126 2.71 11.35 3.24
N ALA A 127 1.84 11.29 4.24
CA ALA A 127 0.59 12.06 4.25
C ALA A 127 0.85 13.58 4.36
N ARG A 128 1.85 14.00 5.15
CA ARG A 128 2.28 15.41 5.24
C ARG A 128 2.84 15.89 3.91
N GLN A 129 3.71 15.11 3.28
CA GLN A 129 4.27 15.40 1.94
C GLN A 129 3.18 15.44 0.87
N ALA A 130 2.22 14.51 0.90
CA ALA A 130 1.07 14.53 -0.01
C ALA A 130 0.20 15.78 0.18
N LYS A 131 -0.01 16.25 1.43
CA LYS A 131 -0.71 17.51 1.71
C LYS A 131 0.04 18.73 1.17
N ILE A 132 1.36 18.78 1.36
CA ILE A 132 2.20 19.85 0.82
C ILE A 132 2.18 19.84 -0.72
N ALA A 133 2.34 18.68 -1.34
CA ALA A 133 2.27 18.52 -2.79
C ALA A 133 0.88 18.89 -3.34
N ALA A 134 -0.19 18.53 -2.66
CA ALA A 134 -1.55 18.92 -3.02
C ALA A 134 -1.75 20.45 -2.93
N ALA A 135 -1.25 21.08 -1.86
CA ALA A 135 -1.31 22.54 -1.70
C ALA A 135 -0.47 23.27 -2.77
N GLN A 136 0.71 22.74 -3.11
CA GLN A 136 1.55 23.28 -4.19
C GLN A 136 0.90 23.09 -5.56
N ALA A 137 0.27 21.95 -5.82
CA ALA A 137 -0.48 21.71 -7.05
C ALA A 137 -1.71 22.63 -7.16
N GLU A 138 -2.39 22.91 -6.05
CA GLU A 138 -3.49 23.88 -6.02
C GLU A 138 -2.98 25.31 -6.25
N ALA A 139 -1.85 25.70 -5.65
CA ALA A 139 -1.21 27.00 -5.89
C ALA A 139 -0.77 27.15 -7.35
N ALA A 140 -0.20 26.10 -7.96
CA ALA A 140 0.17 26.10 -9.38
C ALA A 140 -1.05 26.20 -10.30
N LYS A 141 -2.15 25.51 -9.98
CA LYS A 141 -3.43 25.64 -10.70
C LYS A 141 -4.02 27.05 -10.57
N ARG A 142 -3.90 27.70 -9.40
CA ARG A 142 -4.33 29.10 -9.20
C ARG A 142 -3.46 30.07 -10.00
N ALA A 143 -2.14 29.86 -10.06
CA ALA A 143 -1.23 30.67 -10.87
C ALA A 143 -1.52 30.53 -12.39
N GLN A 144 -1.79 29.32 -12.87
CA GLN A 144 -2.19 29.07 -14.25
C GLN A 144 -3.57 29.66 -14.58
N ALA A 145 -4.54 29.58 -13.66
CA ALA A 145 -5.84 30.22 -13.81
C ALA A 145 -5.75 31.75 -13.86
N GLN A 146 -4.77 32.35 -13.16
CA GLN A 146 -4.53 33.79 -13.19
C GLN A 146 -3.86 34.25 -14.49
N GLN A 147 -3.00 33.43 -15.10
CA GLN A 147 -2.44 33.70 -16.43
C GLN A 147 -3.52 33.60 -17.53
N GLN A 148 -4.41 32.61 -17.46
CA GLN A 148 -5.55 32.46 -18.38
C GLN A 148 -6.61 33.57 -18.23
N ALA A 149 -6.66 34.25 -17.08
CA ALA A 149 -7.54 35.40 -16.87
C ALA A 149 -7.03 36.68 -17.56
N ILE A 150 -5.74 36.77 -17.88
CA ILE A 150 -5.17 37.93 -18.59
C ILE A 150 -5.39 37.80 -20.11
N ASP A 151 -5.28 36.59 -20.67
CA ASP A 151 -5.47 36.34 -22.11
C ASP A 151 -6.94 36.40 -22.57
N ASN A 152 -7.91 36.17 -21.67
CA ASN A 152 -9.35 36.20 -21.97
C ASN A 152 -10.02 37.57 -21.76
N SER A 153 -9.25 38.64 -21.54
CA SER A 153 -9.80 40.00 -21.45
C SER A 153 -10.17 40.60 -22.81
N ALA A 154 -9.99 39.86 -23.91
CA ALA A 154 -10.32 40.27 -25.28
C ALA A 154 -11.50 39.50 -25.89
N PHE A 155 -12.59 39.27 -25.15
CA PHE A 155 -13.90 39.03 -25.77
C PHE A 155 -15.03 39.34 -24.78
N VAL A 156 -15.40 40.62 -24.75
CA VAL A 156 -16.66 41.07 -24.16
C VAL A 156 -17.76 40.74 -25.18
N ASP A 157 -18.57 39.73 -24.87
CA ASP A 157 -19.92 39.62 -25.42
C ASP A 157 -20.93 39.80 -24.29
N THR A 158 -21.68 40.88 -24.42
CA THR A 158 -22.72 41.39 -23.55
C THR A 158 -24.08 40.80 -23.97
N GLY A 159 -24.73 40.05 -23.07
CA GLY A 159 -26.15 39.75 -23.17
C GLY A 159 -26.52 38.47 -22.41
N SER A 160 -26.96 38.53 -21.17
CA SER A 160 -28.33 38.76 -20.69
C SER A 160 -28.92 37.44 -20.13
N GLY A 161 -29.75 37.54 -19.09
CA GLY A 161 -30.17 36.47 -18.16
C GLY A 161 -30.79 35.23 -18.81
N ASP A 162 -30.88 34.07 -18.15
CA ASP A 162 -31.59 33.95 -16.88
C ASP A 162 -31.15 32.75 -16.00
N THR A 163 -30.92 33.07 -14.73
CA THR A 163 -30.88 32.20 -13.54
C THR A 163 -30.04 30.91 -13.63
N ALA A 164 -28.78 31.01 -13.19
CA ALA A 164 -28.05 29.86 -12.65
C ALA A 164 -28.94 29.17 -11.59
N ALA A 165 -29.23 27.88 -11.80
CA ALA A 165 -30.00 27.11 -10.83
C ALA A 165 -29.21 27.11 -9.51
N ARG A 166 -29.75 27.78 -8.49
CA ARG A 166 -29.16 27.89 -7.14
C ARG A 166 -29.03 26.49 -6.54
N GLY A 167 -27.93 25.78 -6.83
CA GLY A 167 -27.83 24.41 -6.34
C GLY A 167 -26.74 23.46 -6.75
N GLY A 168 -25.92 23.84 -7.73
CA GLY A 168 -24.75 23.06 -8.12
C GLY A 168 -23.46 23.82 -7.87
N ARG A 169 -22.33 23.11 -7.95
CA ARG A 169 -20.99 23.72 -8.02
C ARG A 169 -20.43 23.62 -9.43
N LYS A 170 -19.78 24.69 -9.90
CA LYS A 170 -19.01 24.64 -11.14
C LYS A 170 -17.71 23.89 -10.87
N GLY A 171 -17.55 22.72 -11.45
CA GLY A 171 -16.33 21.92 -11.29
C GLY A 171 -15.36 22.13 -12.45
N VAL A 172 -14.09 21.82 -12.21
CA VAL A 172 -13.04 21.80 -13.23
C VAL A 172 -12.99 20.40 -13.85
N PRO A 173 -12.93 20.26 -15.19
CA PRO A 173 -12.77 18.95 -15.82
C PRO A 173 -11.47 18.27 -15.41
N VAL A 174 -11.57 16.98 -15.12
CA VAL A 174 -10.43 16.11 -14.82
C VAL A 174 -10.34 15.08 -15.94
N TYR A 175 -9.30 15.15 -16.75
CA TYR A 175 -9.07 14.19 -17.83
C TYR A 175 -8.22 13.01 -17.33
N ALA A 176 -8.50 11.83 -17.86
CA ALA A 176 -7.75 10.61 -17.54
C ALA A 176 -6.55 10.47 -18.48
N ASP A 177 -5.39 10.09 -17.97
CA ASP A 177 -4.20 9.78 -18.77
C ASP A 177 -4.31 8.39 -19.43
N SER A 178 -5.01 7.47 -18.76
CA SER A 178 -5.40 6.13 -19.22
C SER A 178 -6.79 5.75 -18.68
N HIS A 179 -7.35 4.65 -19.18
CA HIS A 179 -8.62 4.12 -18.67
C HIS A 179 -8.53 2.59 -18.50
N GLY A 180 -9.27 2.08 -17.52
CA GLY A 180 -9.33 0.66 -17.20
C GLY A 180 -10.30 -0.12 -18.08
N GLU A 181 -10.96 -1.11 -17.48
CA GLU A 181 -11.90 -2.00 -18.17
C GLU A 181 -13.09 -1.24 -18.79
N SER A 182 -13.48 -1.65 -20.00
CA SER A 182 -14.70 -1.15 -20.65
C SER A 182 -15.94 -1.73 -19.95
N LEU A 183 -16.82 -0.84 -19.48
CA LEU A 183 -18.14 -1.17 -18.98
C LEU A 183 -19.17 -1.33 -20.14
N GLY A 184 -18.72 -1.06 -21.37
CA GLY A 184 -19.51 -1.08 -22.60
C GLY A 184 -20.19 0.25 -22.93
N LYS A 185 -21.14 0.21 -23.87
CA LYS A 185 -21.86 1.41 -24.34
C LYS A 185 -23.02 1.78 -23.41
N PHE A 186 -23.05 3.04 -23.00
CA PHE A 186 -24.12 3.62 -22.20
C PHE A 186 -24.86 4.70 -22.98
N VAL A 187 -26.16 4.84 -22.70
CA VAL A 187 -26.91 6.04 -23.09
C VAL A 187 -26.63 7.12 -22.04
N VAL A 188 -26.01 8.21 -22.44
CA VAL A 188 -25.68 9.35 -21.57
C VAL A 188 -26.59 10.53 -21.92
N THR A 189 -27.38 10.96 -20.94
CA THR A 189 -28.18 12.18 -20.99
C THR A 189 -27.58 13.26 -20.11
N ALA A 190 -28.25 14.40 -20.00
CA ALA A 190 -27.83 15.50 -19.15
C ALA A 190 -28.98 16.03 -18.30
N TYR A 191 -28.63 16.49 -17.10
CA TYR A 191 -29.56 17.13 -16.17
C TYR A 191 -28.91 18.31 -15.44
N CYS A 192 -29.74 19.13 -14.81
CA CYS A 192 -29.32 20.20 -13.90
C CYS A 192 -30.29 20.28 -12.72
N THR A 193 -30.06 21.15 -11.75
CA THR A 193 -30.91 21.25 -10.53
C THR A 193 -32.28 21.93 -10.74
N CYS A 194 -32.64 22.27 -11.98
CA CYS A 194 -33.90 22.96 -12.26
C CYS A 194 -35.12 22.05 -12.07
N LYS A 195 -36.30 22.66 -11.92
CA LYS A 195 -37.58 21.94 -11.73
C LYS A 195 -37.95 21.02 -12.89
N ILE A 196 -37.52 21.33 -14.11
CA ILE A 196 -37.77 20.50 -15.30
C ILE A 196 -37.01 19.16 -15.19
N CYS A 197 -35.75 19.21 -14.76
CA CYS A 197 -34.89 18.03 -14.67
C CYS A 197 -35.13 17.24 -13.38
N CYS A 198 -35.31 17.92 -12.25
CA CYS A 198 -35.35 17.28 -10.93
C CYS A 198 -36.75 17.19 -10.31
N GLY A 199 -37.79 17.78 -10.91
CA GLY A 199 -39.14 17.74 -10.38
C GLY A 199 -39.21 18.24 -8.92
N ILE A 200 -39.77 17.40 -8.05
CA ILE A 200 -39.89 17.69 -6.60
C ILE A 200 -38.53 17.84 -5.90
N TYR A 201 -37.46 17.29 -6.46
CA TYR A 201 -36.11 17.34 -5.89
C TYR A 201 -35.34 18.60 -6.28
N SER A 202 -35.93 19.48 -7.10
CA SER A 202 -35.28 20.74 -7.46
C SER A 202 -34.99 21.60 -6.23
N GLY A 203 -33.79 22.17 -6.15
CA GLY A 203 -33.37 23.01 -5.01
C GLY A 203 -32.87 22.25 -3.77
N HIS A 204 -32.91 20.91 -3.76
CA HIS A 204 -32.34 20.10 -2.67
C HIS A 204 -30.81 20.15 -2.64
N ASN A 205 -30.19 20.42 -3.79
CA ASN A 205 -28.75 20.69 -3.93
C ASN A 205 -27.86 19.58 -3.36
N ARG A 206 -28.40 18.37 -3.35
CA ARG A 206 -27.76 17.15 -2.88
C ARG A 206 -28.07 16.01 -3.83
N THR A 207 -27.04 15.25 -4.15
CA THR A 207 -27.13 13.97 -4.85
C THR A 207 -27.61 12.89 -3.89
N ALA A 208 -28.02 11.73 -4.41
CA ALA A 208 -28.41 10.59 -3.60
C ALA A 208 -27.29 10.04 -2.68
N SER A 209 -26.01 10.23 -3.03
CA SER A 209 -24.87 9.93 -2.13
C SER A 209 -24.65 11.00 -1.05
N GLY A 210 -25.37 12.12 -1.11
CA GLY A 210 -25.30 13.21 -0.13
C GLY A 210 -24.33 14.34 -0.48
N THR A 211 -23.61 14.25 -1.62
CA THR A 211 -22.70 15.30 -2.09
C THR A 211 -23.45 16.46 -2.76
N VAL A 212 -22.81 17.61 -2.93
CA VAL A 212 -23.37 18.71 -3.74
C VAL A 212 -23.10 18.41 -5.21
N PRO A 213 -24.12 18.39 -6.10
CA PRO A 213 -23.91 18.09 -7.51
C PRO A 213 -22.95 19.11 -8.12
N THR A 214 -21.91 18.60 -8.77
CA THR A 214 -20.79 19.39 -9.28
C THR A 214 -20.60 19.08 -10.75
N SER A 215 -20.69 20.11 -11.61
CA SER A 215 -20.47 19.92 -13.06
C SER A 215 -19.06 19.40 -13.32
N ASN A 216 -18.85 18.71 -14.43
CA ASN A 216 -17.56 18.07 -14.75
C ASN A 216 -17.12 16.96 -13.76
N ARG A 217 -18.02 16.49 -12.90
CA ARG A 217 -17.75 15.48 -11.87
C ARG A 217 -18.94 14.54 -11.66
N THR A 218 -20.07 15.08 -11.26
CA THR A 218 -21.22 14.31 -10.80
C THR A 218 -21.96 13.65 -11.95
N ILE A 219 -22.21 12.35 -11.84
CA ILE A 219 -23.12 11.61 -12.70
C ILE A 219 -24.17 10.86 -11.88
N ALA A 220 -25.38 10.76 -12.42
CA ALA A 220 -26.41 9.87 -11.94
C ALA A 220 -26.32 8.53 -12.67
N VAL A 221 -26.41 7.43 -11.94
CA VAL A 221 -26.23 6.07 -12.48
C VAL A 221 -27.25 5.09 -11.88
N ASP A 222 -27.38 3.92 -12.50
CA ASP A 222 -27.94 2.75 -11.85
C ASP A 222 -26.88 2.14 -10.91
N THR A 223 -27.15 2.13 -9.61
CA THR A 223 -26.20 1.67 -8.59
C THR A 223 -25.96 0.16 -8.60
N ASP A 224 -26.87 -0.62 -9.18
CA ASP A 224 -26.67 -2.07 -9.33
C ASP A 224 -25.67 -2.38 -10.45
N VAL A 225 -25.44 -1.42 -11.37
CA VAL A 225 -24.46 -1.51 -12.47
C VAL A 225 -23.18 -0.76 -12.15
N ILE A 226 -23.29 0.47 -11.63
CA ILE A 226 -22.15 1.33 -11.25
C ILE A 226 -22.40 1.80 -9.80
N PRO A 227 -21.78 1.16 -8.80
CA PRO A 227 -21.94 1.57 -7.40
C PRO A 227 -21.51 3.01 -7.15
N PHE A 228 -22.10 3.66 -6.15
CA PHE A 228 -21.67 4.99 -5.74
C PHE A 228 -20.19 5.06 -5.39
N GLY A 229 -19.57 6.19 -5.69
CA GLY A 229 -18.13 6.43 -5.53
C GLY A 229 -17.28 5.89 -6.68
N THR A 230 -17.82 5.02 -7.54
CA THR A 230 -17.12 4.54 -8.72
C THR A 230 -16.74 5.71 -9.62
N ARG A 231 -15.48 5.74 -10.05
CA ARG A 231 -14.97 6.70 -11.02
C ARG A 231 -14.99 6.07 -12.41
N VAL A 232 -15.54 6.78 -13.37
CA VAL A 232 -15.63 6.33 -14.76
C VAL A 232 -15.07 7.35 -15.71
N VAL A 233 -14.55 6.90 -16.84
CA VAL A 233 -14.08 7.74 -17.93
C VAL A 233 -15.11 7.76 -19.05
N ILE A 234 -15.56 8.97 -19.41
CA ILE A 234 -16.49 9.22 -20.50
C ILE A 234 -15.85 10.26 -21.42
N ASN A 235 -15.58 9.91 -22.68
CA ASN A 235 -14.87 10.77 -23.64
C ASN A 235 -13.55 11.35 -23.09
N GLY A 236 -12.79 10.55 -22.35
CA GLY A 236 -11.51 10.95 -21.76
C GLY A 236 -11.61 11.77 -20.47
N GLN A 237 -12.81 12.17 -20.03
CA GLN A 237 -13.02 12.89 -18.77
C GLN A 237 -13.50 11.94 -17.67
N VAL A 238 -12.97 12.13 -16.46
CA VAL A 238 -13.34 11.39 -15.26
C VAL A 238 -14.58 11.99 -14.60
N TYR A 239 -15.55 11.12 -14.34
CA TYR A 239 -16.76 11.41 -13.56
C TYR A 239 -16.88 10.46 -12.37
N VAL A 240 -17.72 10.83 -11.40
CA VAL A 240 -17.95 10.07 -10.17
C VAL A 240 -19.43 9.78 -10.03
N ALA A 241 -19.76 8.50 -9.85
CA ALA A 241 -21.11 8.03 -9.52
C ALA A 241 -21.53 8.56 -8.14
N GLU A 242 -22.31 9.63 -8.12
CA GLU A 242 -22.71 10.31 -6.89
C GLU A 242 -24.23 10.42 -6.77
N ASP A 243 -24.97 10.26 -7.86
CA ASP A 243 -26.42 10.47 -7.89
C ASP A 243 -27.19 9.29 -8.49
N ARG A 244 -28.51 9.27 -8.31
CA ARG A 244 -29.39 8.29 -8.95
C ARG A 244 -30.70 8.94 -9.37
N GLY A 245 -31.33 8.41 -10.40
CA GLY A 245 -32.65 8.85 -10.87
C GLY A 245 -33.53 7.67 -11.20
N SER A 246 -34.85 7.80 -11.02
CA SER A 246 -35.80 6.72 -11.30
C SER A 246 -35.80 6.26 -12.77
N ALA A 247 -35.42 7.15 -13.70
CA ALA A 247 -35.28 6.85 -15.12
C ALA A 247 -33.88 6.37 -15.53
N ILE A 248 -32.93 6.34 -14.59
CA ILE A 248 -31.53 5.96 -14.82
C ILE A 248 -31.34 4.51 -14.36
N VAL A 249 -31.73 3.58 -15.24
CA VAL A 249 -31.72 2.13 -14.99
C VAL A 249 -30.91 1.43 -16.08
N GLY A 250 -30.14 0.42 -15.71
CA GLY A 250 -29.24 -0.35 -16.56
C GLY A 250 -28.06 0.47 -17.08
N LYS A 251 -27.72 0.30 -18.36
CA LYS A 251 -26.64 1.04 -19.03
C LYS A 251 -27.04 2.46 -19.43
N ARG A 252 -27.45 3.25 -18.44
CA ARG A 252 -27.82 4.66 -18.60
C ARG A 252 -27.12 5.53 -17.56
N ILE A 253 -26.69 6.71 -17.98
CA ILE A 253 -26.05 7.72 -17.13
C ILE A 253 -26.71 9.07 -17.39
N ASP A 254 -26.91 9.88 -16.36
CA ASP A 254 -27.28 11.29 -16.48
C ASP A 254 -26.15 12.19 -15.99
N MET A 255 -25.64 13.07 -16.84
CA MET A 255 -24.49 13.92 -16.52
C MET A 255 -24.93 15.27 -16.01
N PHE A 256 -24.37 15.71 -14.87
CA PHE A 256 -24.78 16.96 -14.25
C PHE A 256 -24.14 18.20 -14.92
N PHE A 257 -24.96 19.20 -15.20
CA PHE A 257 -24.57 20.52 -15.70
C PHE A 257 -25.11 21.65 -14.81
N MET A 258 -24.44 22.81 -14.84
CA MET A 258 -24.81 23.96 -14.01
C MET A 258 -26.13 24.60 -14.44
N THR A 259 -26.42 24.56 -15.75
CA THR A 259 -27.61 25.21 -16.32
C THR A 259 -28.40 24.24 -17.18
N HIS A 260 -29.70 24.51 -17.30
CA HIS A 260 -30.56 23.75 -18.20
C HIS A 260 -30.12 23.91 -19.67
N ALA A 261 -29.67 25.12 -20.05
CA ALA A 261 -29.18 25.37 -21.40
C ALA A 261 -27.94 24.51 -21.75
N GLU A 262 -27.00 24.34 -20.82
CA GLU A 262 -25.85 23.44 -21.01
C GLU A 262 -26.28 21.98 -21.16
N ALA A 263 -27.21 21.51 -20.31
CA ALA A 263 -27.73 20.14 -20.39
C ALA A 263 -28.43 19.89 -21.74
N THR A 264 -29.26 20.83 -22.19
CA THR A 264 -29.95 20.73 -23.48
C THR A 264 -28.98 20.75 -24.66
N ARG A 265 -27.92 21.58 -24.60
CA ARG A 265 -26.86 21.59 -25.62
C ARG A 265 -26.09 20.27 -25.69
N TRP A 266 -25.88 19.61 -24.56
CA TRP A 266 -25.25 18.28 -24.53
C TRP A 266 -26.11 17.23 -25.23
N GLY A 267 -27.40 17.17 -24.89
CA GLY A 267 -28.36 16.24 -25.48
C GLY A 267 -28.18 14.78 -25.05
N LYS A 268 -28.71 13.84 -25.84
CA LYS A 268 -28.58 12.39 -25.61
C LYS A 268 -27.51 11.81 -26.53
N LYS A 269 -26.56 11.06 -25.98
CA LYS A 269 -25.50 10.39 -26.73
C LYS A 269 -25.38 8.94 -26.30
N THR A 270 -24.87 8.09 -27.19
CA THR A 270 -24.42 6.75 -26.82
C THR A 270 -22.90 6.72 -26.91
N VAL A 271 -22.24 6.45 -25.79
CA VAL A 271 -20.78 6.50 -25.66
C VAL A 271 -20.29 5.28 -24.93
N GLU A 272 -19.05 4.88 -25.20
CA GLU A 272 -18.38 3.85 -24.42
C GLU A 272 -17.88 4.43 -23.09
N VAL A 273 -18.01 3.64 -22.02
CA VAL A 273 -17.67 4.05 -20.66
C VAL A 273 -16.65 3.06 -20.11
N PHE A 274 -15.61 3.59 -19.46
CA PHE A 274 -14.53 2.80 -18.87
C PHE A 274 -14.44 3.06 -17.38
N LEU A 275 -13.89 2.12 -16.61
CA LEU A 275 -13.44 2.41 -15.25
C LEU A 275 -12.26 3.39 -15.29
N ALA A 276 -12.20 4.32 -14.34
CA ALA A 276 -11.02 5.15 -14.16
C ALA A 276 -9.97 4.39 -13.35
N ASP A 277 -8.71 4.45 -13.78
CA ASP A 277 -7.55 3.87 -13.10
C ASP A 277 -7.20 4.61 -11.78
#